data_AF-A0A848L2F1-F1
#
_entry.id   AF-A0A848L2F1-F1
#
_cell.length_a   1.000
_cell.length_b   1.000
_cell.length_c   1.000
_cell.angle_alpha   90.00
_cell.angle_beta   90.00
_cell.angle_gamma   90.00
#
_symmetry.space_group_name_H-M   'P 1'
#
loop_
_entity.id
_entity.type
_entity.pdbx_description
1 polymer ?
#
loop_
_entity_poly.entity_id
_entity_poly.type
_entity_poly.pdbx_seq_one_letter_code
_entity_poly.pdbx_strand_id
1 'polypeptide(L)' 'MKDEAARSDRAREDAINQLPLPYSEALRLRSAGIADTLIAEILGVEPDVLPSVYALAEDKITTILTRTQSDHRRREN' A
#
# COMPACT_ATOMS: atom_id res chain seq x y z
N MET A 1 5.71 -11.13 20.73
CA MET A 1 5.55 -9.75 20.20
C MET A 1 6.19 -9.55 18.82
N LYS A 2 7.37 -10.12 18.50
CA LYS A 2 7.98 -9.99 17.16
C LYS A 2 7.18 -10.64 16.03
N ASP A 3 6.45 -11.72 16.32
CA ASP A 3 5.73 -12.48 15.29
C ASP A 3 4.47 -11.77 14.77
N GLU A 4 3.83 -10.94 15.61
CA GLU A 4 2.65 -10.15 15.23
C GLU A 4 3.04 -9.01 14.27
N ALA A 5 4.14 -8.29 14.57
CA ALA A 5 4.67 -7.22 13.73
C ALA A 5 5.09 -7.75 12.35
N ALA A 6 5.82 -8.88 12.32
CA ALA A 6 6.25 -9.50 11.07
C ALA A 6 5.08 -10.05 10.23
N ARG A 7 3.95 -10.41 10.86
CA ARG A 7 2.72 -10.78 10.14
C ARG A 7 2.04 -9.55 9.56
N SER A 8 1.99 -8.45 10.31
CA SER A 8 1.45 -7.17 9.86
C SER A 8 2.23 -6.61 8.66
N ASP A 9 3.56 -6.69 8.70
CA ASP A 9 4.42 -6.23 7.59
C ASP A 9 4.21 -7.06 6.32
N ARG A 10 4.14 -8.39 6.43
CA ARG A 10 3.84 -9.26 5.28
C ARG A 10 2.45 -9.02 4.70
N ALA A 11 1.43 -8.89 5.56
CA ALA A 11 0.07 -8.60 5.10
C ALA A 11 0.00 -7.25 4.35
N ARG A 12 0.77 -6.26 4.80
CA ARG A 12 0.89 -4.96 4.14
C ARG A 12 1.61 -5.07 2.79
N GLU A 13 2.71 -5.82 2.71
CA GLU A 13 3.40 -6.09 1.43
C GLU A 13 2.49 -6.82 0.43
N ASP A 14 1.74 -7.83 0.89
CA ASP A 14 0.77 -8.56 0.06
C ASP A 14 -0.38 -7.67 -0.41
N ALA A 15 -0.81 -6.72 0.43
CA ALA A 15 -1.80 -5.72 0.03
C ALA A 15 -1.23 -4.74 -1.02
N ILE A 16 0.01 -4.29 -0.85
CA ILE A 16 0.72 -3.46 -1.85
C ILE A 16 0.85 -4.19 -3.19
N ASN A 17 1.15 -5.49 -3.17
CA ASN A 17 1.26 -6.32 -4.39
C ASN A 17 -0.07 -6.46 -5.15
N GLN A 18 -1.21 -6.28 -4.47
CA GLN A 18 -2.55 -6.32 -5.07
C GLN A 18 -3.04 -4.95 -5.56
N LEU A 19 -2.33 -3.86 -5.26
CA LEU A 19 -2.69 -2.54 -5.75
C LEU A 19 -2.42 -2.40 -7.25
N PRO A 20 -3.17 -1.53 -7.96
CA PRO A 20 -2.79 -1.11 -9.29
C PRO A 20 -1.40 -0.50 -9.30
N LEU A 21 -0.63 -0.79 -10.36
CA LEU A 21 0.80 -0.48 -10.50
C LEU A 21 1.20 0.95 -10.07
N PRO A 22 0.47 2.03 -10.43
CA PRO A 22 0.86 3.39 -10.04
C PRO A 22 0.89 3.62 -8.53
N TYR A 23 0.01 2.96 -7.77
CA TYR A 23 -0.06 3.13 -6.31
C TYR A 23 0.98 2.29 -5.58
N SER A 24 1.23 1.06 -6.06
CA SER A 24 2.26 0.20 -5.47
C SER A 24 3.65 0.75 -5.73
N GLU A 25 3.91 1.30 -6.93
CA GLU A 25 5.17 1.96 -7.24
C GLU A 25 5.38 3.22 -6.41
N ALA A 26 4.37 4.10 -6.29
CA ALA A 26 4.45 5.30 -5.46
C ALA A 26 4.91 4.97 -4.02
N LEU A 27 4.29 3.97 -3.40
CA LEU A 27 4.61 3.56 -2.03
C LEU A 27 6.01 2.92 -1.93
N ARG A 28 6.40 2.11 -2.92
CA ARG A 28 7.73 1.48 -2.96
C ARG A 28 8.83 2.53 -3.10
N LEU A 29 8.68 3.47 -4.01
CA LEU A 29 9.65 4.55 -4.22
C LEU A 29 9.78 5.42 -2.98
N ARG A 30 8.65 5.77 -2.34
CA ARG A 30 8.64 6.49 -1.07
C ARG A 30 9.33 5.72 0.06
N SER A 31 9.09 4.42 0.15
CA SER A 31 9.76 3.55 1.15
C SER A 31 11.27 3.44 0.91
N ALA A 32 11.72 3.59 -0.33
CA ALA A 32 13.14 3.67 -0.69
C ALA A 32 13.77 5.05 -0.39
N GLY A 33 13.00 6.00 0.15
CA GLY A 33 13.47 7.36 0.47
C GLY A 33 13.63 8.27 -0.74
N ILE A 34 12.99 7.94 -1.86
CA ILE A 34 13.02 8.77 -3.06
C ILE A 34 12.19 10.05 -2.80
N ALA A 35 12.71 11.18 -3.26
CA ALA A 35 12.04 12.47 -3.11
C ALA A 35 10.70 12.50 -3.87
N ASP A 36 9.68 13.09 -3.25
CA ASP A 36 8.33 13.19 -3.83
C ASP A 36 8.35 13.83 -5.22
N THR A 37 9.20 14.83 -5.48
CA THR A 37 9.33 15.44 -6.81
C THR A 37 9.72 14.43 -7.90
N LEU A 38 10.61 13.48 -7.58
CA LEU A 38 11.05 12.46 -8.51
C LEU A 38 10.01 11.33 -8.64
N ILE A 39 9.29 11.03 -7.57
CA ILE A 39 8.17 10.08 -7.60
C ILE A 39 7.06 10.61 -8.52
N ALA A 40 6.73 11.91 -8.43
CA ALA A 40 5.75 12.57 -9.29
C ALA A 40 6.12 12.44 -10.77
N GLU A 41 7.39 12.70 -11.09
CA GLU A 41 7.94 12.56 -12.44
C GLU A 41 7.85 11.12 -12.96
N ILE A 42 8.24 10.13 -12.16
CA ILE A 42 8.15 8.70 -12.52
C ILE A 42 6.70 8.28 -12.79
N LEU A 43 5.76 8.78 -11.99
CA LEU A 43 4.34 8.46 -12.14
C LEU A 43 3.64 9.30 -13.22
N GLY A 44 4.30 10.33 -13.77
CA GLY A 44 3.72 11.24 -14.75
C GLY A 44 2.56 12.07 -14.18
N VAL A 45 2.66 12.46 -12.89
CA VAL A 45 1.63 13.26 -12.20
C VAL A 45 2.24 14.55 -11.63
N GLU A 46 1.39 15.51 -11.29
CA GLU A 46 1.83 16.72 -10.58
C GLU A 46 2.27 16.40 -9.14
N PRO A 47 3.35 17.02 -8.62
CA PRO A 47 3.78 16.81 -7.23
C PRO A 47 2.66 17.10 -6.21
N ASP A 48 1.81 18.09 -6.51
CA ASP A 48 0.70 18.49 -5.65
C ASP A 48 -0.37 17.41 -5.48
N VAL A 49 -0.45 16.44 -6.42
CA VAL A 49 -1.41 15.33 -6.32
C VAL A 49 -0.86 14.13 -5.56
N LEU A 50 0.45 14.05 -5.31
CA LEU A 50 1.06 12.93 -4.60
C LEU A 50 0.46 12.68 -3.21
N PRO A 51 0.18 13.71 -2.37
CA PRO A 51 -0.48 13.49 -1.09
C PRO A 51 -1.83 12.75 -1.24
N SER A 52 -2.60 13.08 -2.28
CA SER A 52 -3.87 12.41 -2.59
C SER A 52 -3.66 10.99 -3.12
N VAL A 53 -2.63 10.77 -3.94
CA VAL A 53 -2.24 9.43 -4.42
C VAL A 53 -1.87 8.52 -3.25
N TYR A 54 -1.06 9.03 -2.31
CA TYR A 54 -0.68 8.28 -1.11
C TYR A 54 -1.88 7.98 -0.22
N ALA A 55 -2.75 8.97 0.03
CA ALA A 55 -3.97 8.76 0.81
C ALA A 55 -4.87 7.68 0.20
N LEU A 56 -5.05 7.71 -1.13
CA LEU A 56 -5.83 6.71 -1.84
C LEU A 56 -5.17 5.33 -1.85
N ALA A 57 -3.83 5.28 -1.92
CA ALA A 57 -3.09 4.02 -1.83
C ALA A 57 -3.27 3.37 -0.44
N GLU A 58 -3.19 4.14 0.64
CA GLU A 58 -3.41 3.65 2.01
C GLU A 58 -4.85 3.19 2.25
N ASP A 59 -5.85 3.91 1.70
CA ASP A 59 -7.26 3.50 1.80
C ASP A 59 -7.52 2.16 1.08
N LYS A 60 -6.89 1.97 -0.08
CA LYS A 60 -6.94 0.69 -0.81
C LYS A 60 -6.26 -0.43 -0.03
N ILE A 61 -5.10 -0.19 0.58
CA ILE A 61 -4.42 -1.17 1.45
C ILE A 61 -5.35 -1.56 2.60
N THR A 62 -5.94 -0.58 3.27
CA THR A 62 -6.88 -0.81 4.38
C THR A 62 -8.04 -1.68 3.93
N THR A 63 -8.64 -1.37 2.78
CA THR A 63 -9.74 -2.14 2.19
C THR A 63 -9.33 -3.59 1.90
N ILE A 64 -8.16 -3.82 1.31
CA ILE A 64 -7.63 -5.17 1.02
C ILE A 64 -7.40 -5.94 2.32
N LEU A 65 -6.75 -5.32 3.31
CA LEU A 65 -6.47 -5.94 4.60
C LEU A 65 -7.75 -6.31 5.36
N THR A 66 -8.78 -5.46 5.33
CA THR A 66 -10.08 -5.75 5.95
C THR A 66 -10.79 -6.89 5.23
N ARG A 67 -10.69 -6.95 3.89
CA ARG A 67 -11.28 -8.04 3.09
C ARG A 67 -10.60 -9.37 3.36
N THR A 68 -9.26 -9.41 3.37
CA THR A 68 -8.49 -10.64 3.66
C THR A 68 -8.75 -11.17 5.07
N GLN A 69 -8.92 -10.30 6.08
CA GLN A 69 -9.30 -10.71 7.43
C GLN A 69 -10.73 -11.29 7.48
N SER A 70 -11.64 -10.73 6.70
CA SER A 70 -13.04 -11.18 6.61
C SER A 70 -13.15 -12.55 5.92
N ASP A 71 -12.33 -12.79 4.89
CA ASP A 71 -12.26 -14.07 4.18
C ASP A 71 -11.70 -15.20 5.06
N HIS A 72 -10.74 -14.89 5.95
CA HIS A 72 -10.25 -15.87 6.93
C HIS A 72 -11.31 -16.26 7.96
N ARG A 73 -12.09 -15.31 8.49
CA ARG A 73 -13.20 -15.62 9.43
C ARG A 73 -14.33 -16.44 8.80
N ARG A 74 -14.52 -16.37 7.48
CA ARG A 74 -15.62 -17.04 6.78
C ARG A 74 -15.37 -18.52 6.48
N ARG A 75 -14.13 -19.00 6.60
CA ARG A 75 -13.76 -20.41 6.36
C ARG A 75 -13.88 -21.32 7.59
N GLU A 76 -14.22 -20.78 8.75
CA GLU A 76 -14.22 -21.50 10.03
C GLU A 76 -15.63 -21.88 10.55
N ASN A 77 -16.64 -21.91 9.68
CA ASN A 77 -18.02 -22.32 10.02
C ASN A 77 -18.60 -23.27 8.97
#